data_AF-A0A1E7GY45-F1
#
_entry.id   AF-A0A1E7GY45-F1
#
_cell.length_a   1.000
_cell.length_b   1.000
_cell.length_c   1.000
_cell.angle_alpha   90.00
_cell.angle_beta   90.00
_cell.angle_gamma   90.00
#
_symmetry.space_group_name_H-M   'P 1'
#
loop_
_entity.id
_entity.type
_entity.pdbx_description
1 polymer ?
#
loop_
_entity_poly.entity_id
_entity_poly.type
_entity_poly.pdbx_seq_one_letter_code
_entity_poly.pdbx_strand_id
1 'polypeptide(L)' 'MVKKIKLILYISIAVTCALGFVYPNHHPHFWWQKIPVFDAVFGFVGCIFIVLVSKWLGHAWLMKKEDYYD' A
#
# COMPACT_ATOMS: atom_id res chain seq x y z
N MET A 1 20.17 -6.48 -10.66
CA MET A 1 19.45 -6.82 -9.40
C MET A 1 18.02 -6.27 -9.35
N VAL A 2 17.81 -4.97 -9.57
CA VAL A 2 16.49 -4.30 -9.57
C VAL A 2 15.41 -4.92 -10.46
N LYS A 3 15.76 -5.51 -11.62
CA LYS A 3 14.78 -6.20 -12.48
C LYS A 3 14.13 -7.42 -11.80
N LYS A 4 14.92 -8.20 -11.03
CA LYS A 4 14.42 -9.37 -10.30
C LYS A 4 13.51 -8.96 -9.15
N ILE A 5 13.86 -7.90 -8.42
CA ILE A 5 13.04 -7.36 -7.32
C ILE A 5 11.70 -6.84 -7.87
N LYS A 6 11.72 -6.07 -8.97
CA LYS A 6 10.49 -5.60 -9.62
C LYS A 6 9.59 -6.76 -10.06
N LEU A 7 10.18 -7.82 -10.62
CA LEU A 7 9.45 -9.01 -11.02
C LEU A 7 8.78 -9.70 -9.83
N ILE A 8 9.52 -9.93 -8.73
CA ILE A 8 8.99 -10.55 -7.51
C ILE A 8 7.83 -9.72 -6.94
N LEU A 9 7.98 -8.40 -6.91
CA LEU A 9 6.97 -7.49 -6.38
C LEU A 9 5.70 -7.50 -7.24
N TYR A 10 5.83 -7.49 -8.57
CA TYR A 10 4.68 -7.65 -9.47
C TYR A 10 4.01 -9.02 -9.35
N ILE A 11 4.79 -10.10 -9.20
CA ILE A 11 4.25 -11.44 -8.96
C ILE A 11 3.47 -11.47 -7.64
N SER A 12 4.02 -10.90 -6.57
CA SER A 12 3.33 -10.84 -5.27
C SER A 12 1.99 -10.13 -5.37
N ILE A 13 1.92 -8.98 -6.06
CA ILE A 13 0.66 -8.25 -6.27
C ILE A 13 -0.31 -9.10 -7.08
N ALA A 14 0.14 -9.71 -8.18
CA ALA A 14 -0.70 -10.55 -9.03
C ALA A 14 -1.28 -11.75 -8.27
N VAL A 15 -0.48 -12.40 -7.42
CA VAL A 15 -0.92 -13.51 -6.57
C VAL A 15 -1.98 -13.06 -5.57
N THR A 16 -1.76 -11.95 -4.85
CA THR A 16 -2.75 -11.42 -3.90
C THR A 16 -4.06 -11.04 -4.59
N CYS A 17 -3.99 -10.44 -5.78
CA CYS A 17 -5.17 -10.15 -6.59
C CYS A 17 -5.89 -11.43 -7.03
N ALA A 18 -5.16 -12.46 -7.49
CA ALA A 18 -5.75 -13.73 -7.89
C ALA A 18 -6.48 -14.42 -6.71
N LEU A 19 -5.88 -14.42 -5.52
CA LEU A 19 -6.50 -14.97 -4.31
C LEU A 19 -7.81 -14.25 -3.96
N GLY A 20 -7.85 -12.92 -4.10
CA GLY A 20 -9.06 -12.12 -3.90
C GLY A 20 -10.18 -12.37 -4.92
N PHE A 21 -9.89 -12.99 -6.08
CA PHE A 21 -10.89 -13.47 -7.03
C PHE A 21 -11.33 -14.91 -6.73
N VAL A 22 -10.41 -15.78 -6.33
CA VAL A 22 -10.69 -17.21 -6.08
C VAL A 22 -11.49 -17.42 -4.79
N TYR A 23 -11.29 -16.56 -3.79
CA TYR A 23 -12.01 -16.62 -2.51
C TYR A 23 -12.84 -15.35 -2.28
N PRO A 24 -14.03 -15.24 -2.91
CA PRO A 24 -14.95 -14.17 -2.59
C PRO A 24 -15.38 -14.24 -1.13
N ASN A 25 -15.55 -13.09 -0.49
CA ASN A 25 -16.10 -13.00 0.86
C ASN A 25 -17.53 -13.57 0.87
N HIS A 26 -17.73 -14.72 1.54
CA HIS A 26 -19.01 -15.44 1.58
C HIS A 26 -20.06 -14.74 2.46
N HIS A 27 -19.62 -13.86 3.37
CA HIS A 27 -20.47 -13.05 4.25
C HIS A 27 -20.12 -11.57 4.15
N PRO A 28 -20.51 -10.87 3.06
CA PRO A 28 -20.31 -9.44 2.95
C PRO A 28 -21.25 -8.71 3.92
N HIS A 29 -20.70 -8.12 4.98
CA HIS A 29 -21.44 -7.23 5.88
C HIS A 29 -21.66 -5.85 5.26
N PHE A 30 -20.76 -5.44 4.38
CA PHE A 30 -20.81 -4.16 3.70
C PHE A 30 -20.68 -4.29 2.19
N TRP A 31 -21.21 -3.31 1.45
CA TRP A 31 -21.33 -3.39 -0.01
C TRP A 31 -19.97 -3.46 -0.73
N TRP A 32 -18.94 -2.84 -0.18
CA TRP A 32 -17.56 -2.88 -0.70
C TRP A 32 -16.86 -4.23 -0.51
N GLN A 33 -17.27 -5.07 0.45
CA GLN A 33 -16.71 -6.42 0.63
C GLN A 33 -17.15 -7.39 -0.47
N LYS A 34 -18.18 -7.02 -1.24
CA LYS A 34 -18.64 -7.76 -2.42
C LYS A 34 -17.69 -7.61 -3.61
N ILE A 35 -16.83 -6.59 -3.60
CA ILE A 35 -15.89 -6.34 -4.69
C ILE A 35 -14.72 -7.33 -4.53
N PRO A 36 -14.51 -8.24 -5.49
CA PRO A 36 -13.33 -9.11 -5.46
C PRO A 36 -12.08 -8.25 -5.51
N VAL A 37 -11.00 -8.67 -4.82
CA VAL A 37 -9.71 -7.95 -4.77
C VAL A 37 -9.72 -6.64 -3.96
N PHE A 38 -10.85 -6.27 -3.35
CA PHE A 38 -10.95 -5.04 -2.55
C PHE A 38 -9.84 -4.92 -1.50
N ASP A 39 -9.58 -5.99 -0.75
CA ASP A 39 -8.58 -5.99 0.32
C ASP A 39 -7.15 -5.72 -0.20
N ALA A 40 -6.82 -6.25 -1.39
CA ALA A 40 -5.52 -6.02 -2.02
C ALA A 40 -5.35 -4.56 -2.45
N VAL A 41 -6.39 -3.97 -3.05
CA VAL A 41 -6.40 -2.56 -3.45
C VAL A 41 -6.32 -1.67 -2.21
N PHE A 42 -7.12 -1.95 -1.19
CA PHE A 42 -7.14 -1.19 0.05
C PHE A 42 -5.78 -1.21 0.75
N GLY A 43 -5.15 -2.38 0.87
CA GLY A 43 -3.80 -2.50 1.43
C GLY A 43 -2.74 -1.74 0.62
N PHE A 44 -2.80 -1.82 -0.72
CA PHE A 44 -1.87 -1.11 -1.59
C PHE A 44 -2.00 0.41 -1.48
N VAL A 45 -3.25 0.91 -1.52
CA VAL A 45 -3.55 2.34 -1.33
C VAL A 45 -3.14 2.79 0.07
N GLY A 46 -3.40 1.97 1.10
CA GLY A 46 -2.98 2.23 2.47
C GLY A 46 -1.47 2.39 2.60
N CYS A 47 -0.68 1.52 1.96
CA CYS A 47 0.78 1.65 1.92
C CYS A 47 1.23 2.97 1.27
N ILE A 48 0.65 3.33 0.11
CA ILE A 48 0.97 4.61 -0.55
C ILE A 48 0.61 5.77 0.38
N PHE A 49 -0.57 5.73 0.99
CA PHE A 49 -1.07 6.77 1.89
C PHE A 49 -0.14 6.96 3.08
N ILE A 50 0.29 5.87 3.74
CA ILE A 50 1.25 5.93 4.85
C ILE A 50 2.55 6.59 4.40
N VAL A 51 3.10 6.22 3.25
CA VAL A 51 4.35 6.83 2.73
C VAL A 51 4.17 8.33 2.48
N LEU A 52 3.06 8.74 1.88
CA LEU A 52 2.78 10.14 1.60
C LEU A 52 2.60 10.96 2.88
N VAL A 53 1.79 10.46 3.82
CA VAL A 53 1.57 11.11 5.13
C VAL A 53 2.87 11.19 5.92
N SER A 54 3.69 10.14 5.90
CA SER A 54 4.98 10.12 6.58
C SER A 54 5.95 11.16 6.01
N LYS A 55 5.99 11.31 4.68
CA LYS A 55 6.79 12.35 4.02
C LYS A 55 6.28 13.76 4.35
N TRP A 56 4.96 13.95 4.32
CA TRP A 56 4.36 15.24 4.63
C TRP A 56 4.63 15.65 6.08
N LEU A 57 4.42 14.75 7.04
CA LEU A 57 4.71 14.98 8.44
C LEU A 57 6.21 15.24 8.69
N GLY A 58 7.07 14.48 7.99
CA GLY A 58 8.52 14.69 8.00
C GLY A 58 8.90 16.12 7.59
N HIS A 59 8.35 16.61 6.47
CA HIS A 59 8.68 17.94 5.96
C HIS A 59 8.01 19.09 6.72
N ALA A 60 6.79 18.88 7.22
CA ALA A 60 6.02 19.90 7.94
C ALA A 60 6.48 20.10 9.38
N TRP A 61 6.97 19.04 10.06
CA TRP A 61 7.23 19.09 11.51
C TRP A 61 8.59 18.54 11.94
N LEU A 62 9.07 17.47 11.30
CA LEU A 62 10.24 16.72 11.82
C LEU A 62 11.58 17.23 11.27
N MET A 63 11.60 17.87 10.10
CA MET A 63 12.81 18.50 9.55
C MET A 63 13.15 19.76 10.35
N LYS A 64 14.01 19.61 11.36
CA LYS A 64 14.65 20.73 12.05
C LYS A 64 15.60 21.44 11.07
N LYS A 65 15.52 22.77 10.98
CA LYS A 65 16.51 23.57 10.24
C LYS A 65 17.90 23.29 10.80
N GLU A 66 18.83 23.00 9.89
CA GLU A 66 20.24 22.74 10.15
C GLU A 66 21.02 24.04 10.43
N ASP A 67 20.55 24.90 11.35
CA ASP A 67 21.35 26.06 11.82
C ASP A 67 22.35 25.63 12.91
N TYR A 68 22.95 24.43 12.80
CA TYR A 68 23.88 23.91 13.82
C TYR A 68 25.34 24.34 13.59
N TYR A 69 25.60 25.19 12.58
CA TYR A 69 26.93 25.74 12.30
C TYR A 69 26.91 27.23 11.92
N ASP A 70 25.89 27.98 12.35
CA ASP A 70 25.98 29.45 12.46
C ASP A 70 26.43 29.85 13.88
#